data_AF-A0A931Y1E5-F1
#
_entry.id   AF-A0A931Y1E5-F1
#
_cell.length_a   1.000
_cell.length_b   1.000
_cell.length_c   1.000
_cell.angle_alpha   90.00
_cell.angle_beta   90.00
_cell.angle_gamma   90.00
#
_symmetry.space_group_name_H-M   'P 1'
#
loop_
_entity.id
_entity.type
_entity.pdbx_description
1 polymer ?
#
loop_
_entity_poly.entity_id
_entity_poly.type
_entity_poly.pdbx_seq_one_letter_code
_entity_poly.pdbx_strand_id
1 'polypeptide(L)'
;MSGGPGRCEAHGLAVGPDGSCVLCRRDDASSPTLGRWLVGAALVLVAGVAVAGIVHVRRPRPPPPLATSPSPAAQPAIAATAAPTTAVVTAADEPTAPPGTTATWPGAATTPPAATAPATAVAAAPSIDPHALRAAMRSVNIVMYTTTWCPQCKKAKAWMAEQDLSYVEHDVDASESALRDCKKLNPRCSIPTIDIDGEVIIGFGAAHLRWSVDQAARRRMKP
;
A
#
# COMPACT_ATOMS: atom_id res chain seq x y z
N MET A 1 10.73 -17.69 32.41
CA MET A 1 10.68 -18.44 31.13
C MET A 1 11.00 -17.46 30.02
N SER A 2 12.27 -17.41 29.63
CA SER A 2 12.80 -16.42 28.69
C SER A 2 12.61 -16.92 27.26
N GLY A 3 11.52 -16.53 26.61
CA GLY A 3 11.36 -16.69 25.17
C GLY A 3 12.06 -15.52 24.48
N GLY A 4 13.18 -15.78 23.81
CA GLY A 4 13.72 -14.82 22.84
C GLY A 4 12.69 -14.52 21.75
N PRO A 5 12.79 -13.39 21.02
CA PRO A 5 11.83 -13.08 19.97
C PRO A 5 11.79 -14.24 18.97
N GLY A 6 10.62 -14.83 18.82
CA GLY A 6 10.41 -15.92 17.88
C GLY A 6 10.83 -15.50 16.47
N ARG A 7 11.24 -16.45 15.66
CA ARG A 7 11.42 -16.24 14.22
C ARG A 7 10.23 -16.85 13.51
N CYS A 8 9.72 -16.16 12.50
CA CYS A 8 8.68 -16.72 11.65
C CYS A 8 9.26 -17.91 10.88
N GLU A 9 8.62 -19.07 10.95
CA GLU A 9 9.11 -20.30 10.31
C GLU A 9 9.07 -20.20 8.78
N ALA A 10 8.05 -19.54 8.22
CA ALA A 10 7.87 -19.41 6.77
C ALA A 10 8.92 -18.47 6.13
N HIS A 11 9.20 -17.34 6.79
CA HIS A 11 10.01 -16.27 6.20
C HIS A 11 11.37 -16.09 6.88
N GLY A 12 11.59 -16.73 8.03
CA GLY A 12 12.79 -16.53 8.85
C GLY A 12 13.04 -15.08 9.21
N LEU A 13 11.97 -14.31 9.48
CA LEU A 13 12.00 -12.90 9.88
C LEU A 13 11.70 -12.77 11.38
N ALA A 14 12.14 -11.67 12.01
CA ALA A 14 11.69 -11.30 13.35
C ALA A 14 10.16 -11.23 13.40
N VAL A 15 9.57 -11.82 14.45
CA VAL A 15 8.12 -11.75 14.69
C VAL A 15 7.78 -10.60 15.63
N GLY A 16 6.62 -10.00 15.39
CA GLY A 16 6.01 -9.08 16.35
C GLY A 16 5.48 -9.82 17.58
N PRO A 17 4.90 -9.10 18.55
CA PRO A 17 4.36 -9.66 19.80
C PRO A 17 3.17 -10.63 19.57
N ASP A 18 2.55 -10.58 18.40
CA ASP A 18 1.50 -11.48 17.93
C ASP A 18 2.05 -12.75 17.24
N GLY A 19 3.37 -12.93 17.16
CA GLY A 19 3.99 -14.09 16.56
C GLY A 19 4.03 -14.10 15.03
N SER A 20 3.50 -13.06 14.37
CA SER A 20 3.53 -12.94 12.91
C SER A 20 4.70 -12.04 12.45
N CYS A 21 5.32 -12.34 11.31
CA CYS A 21 6.27 -11.43 10.68
C CYS A 21 5.57 -10.50 9.69
N VAL A 22 6.24 -9.39 9.38
CA VAL A 22 5.85 -8.38 8.39
C VAL A 22 5.42 -8.96 7.02
N LEU A 23 6.09 -10.00 6.51
CA LEU A 23 5.70 -10.60 5.22
C LEU A 23 4.39 -11.39 5.34
N CYS A 24 4.23 -12.22 6.38
CA CYS A 24 2.97 -12.93 6.62
C CYS A 24 1.78 -11.97 6.74
N ARG A 25 1.93 -10.90 7.52
CA ARG A 25 0.86 -9.88 7.67
C ARG A 25 0.47 -9.26 6.34
N ARG A 26 1.46 -8.97 5.48
CA ARG A 26 1.22 -8.40 4.16
C ARG A 26 0.52 -9.40 3.24
N ASP A 27 0.90 -10.68 3.29
CA ASP A 27 0.25 -11.73 2.52
C ASP A 27 -1.22 -11.93 2.97
N ASP A 28 -1.49 -11.93 4.28
CA ASP A 28 -2.83 -12.01 4.85
C ASP A 28 -3.71 -10.83 4.43
N ALA A 29 -3.16 -9.60 4.42
CA ALA A 29 -3.85 -8.42 3.94
C ALA A 29 -4.17 -8.46 2.43
N SER A 30 -3.37 -9.20 1.65
CA SER A 30 -3.50 -9.32 0.19
C SER A 30 -4.50 -10.41 -0.24
N SER A 31 -4.80 -11.37 0.65
CA SER A 31 -5.48 -12.63 0.29
C SER A 31 -6.99 -12.77 0.62
N PRO A 32 -7.76 -11.80 1.16
CA PRO A 32 -9.10 -12.14 1.67
C PRO A 32 -10.15 -12.50 0.59
N THR A 33 -9.90 -12.29 -0.71
CA THR A 33 -10.95 -12.41 -1.75
C THR A 33 -10.60 -13.21 -3.01
N LEU A 34 -9.32 -13.40 -3.37
CA LEU A 34 -9.00 -13.96 -4.70
C LEU A 34 -9.38 -15.44 -4.86
N GLY A 35 -9.11 -16.27 -3.85
CA GLY A 35 -9.42 -17.71 -3.91
C GLY A 35 -10.92 -18.02 -3.93
N ARG A 36 -11.72 -17.27 -3.17
CA ARG A 36 -13.19 -17.43 -3.15
C ARG A 36 -13.85 -16.96 -4.44
N TRP A 37 -13.32 -15.92 -5.08
CA TRP A 37 -13.82 -15.44 -6.37
C TRP A 37 -13.51 -16.41 -7.53
N LEU A 38 -12.32 -17.00 -7.56
CA LEU A 38 -11.94 -17.95 -8.61
C LEU A 38 -12.79 -19.23 -8.57
N VAL A 39 -13.09 -19.75 -7.38
CA VAL A 39 -13.98 -20.91 -7.21
C VAL A 39 -15.42 -20.56 -7.62
N GLY A 40 -15.90 -19.36 -7.26
CA GLY A 40 -17.22 -18.88 -7.66
C GLY A 40 -17.35 -18.69 -9.18
N ALA A 41 -16.35 -18.08 -9.82
CA ALA A 41 -16.32 -17.85 -11.26
C ALA A 41 -16.25 -19.17 -12.05
N ALA A 42 -15.48 -20.15 -11.58
CA ALA A 42 -15.39 -21.47 -12.19
C ALA A 42 -16.76 -22.20 -12.14
N LEU A 43 -17.48 -22.15 -11.02
CA LEU A 43 -18.81 -22.75 -10.89
C LEU A 43 -19.84 -22.11 -11.85
N VAL A 44 -19.82 -20.79 -12.00
CA VAL A 44 -20.72 -20.08 -12.94
C VAL A 44 -20.41 -20.43 -14.39
N LEU A 45 -19.13 -20.52 -14.77
CA LEU A 45 -18.73 -20.93 -16.13
C LEU A 45 -19.15 -22.36 -16.44
N VAL A 46 -18.92 -23.31 -15.52
CA VAL A 46 -19.32 -24.71 -15.72
C VAL A 46 -20.85 -24.83 -15.85
N ALA A 47 -21.62 -24.14 -15.00
CA ALA A 47 -23.08 -24.11 -15.10
C ALA A 47 -23.56 -23.49 -16.42
N GLY A 48 -22.94 -22.38 -16.85
CA GLY A 48 -23.26 -21.71 -18.12
C GLY A 48 -23.03 -22.59 -19.35
N VAL A 49 -21.90 -23.32 -19.39
CA VAL A 49 -21.58 -24.27 -20.47
C VAL A 49 -22.58 -25.44 -20.51
N ALA A 50 -22.97 -25.98 -19.35
CA ALA A 50 -23.97 -27.03 -19.27
C ALA A 50 -25.34 -26.58 -19.82
N VAL A 51 -25.79 -25.37 -19.47
CA VAL A 51 -27.05 -24.80 -19.97
C VAL A 51 -26.98 -24.50 -21.48
N ALA A 52 -25.88 -23.93 -21.96
CA ALA A 52 -25.69 -23.66 -23.39
C ALA A 52 -25.68 -24.94 -24.24
N GLY A 53 -25.06 -26.03 -23.74
CA GLY A 53 -25.08 -27.33 -24.38
C GLY A 53 -26.50 -27.92 -24.52
N ILE A 54 -27.32 -27.81 -23.47
CA ILE A 54 -28.73 -28.27 -23.48
C ILE A 54 -29.56 -27.51 -24.51
N VAL A 55 -29.33 -26.21 -24.67
CA VAL A 55 -30.06 -25.37 -25.66
C VAL A 55 -29.62 -25.67 -27.09
N HIS A 56 -28.35 -26.01 -27.34
CA HIS A 56 -27.85 -26.31 -28.68
C HIS A 56 -28.38 -27.64 -29.24
N VAL A 57 -28.57 -28.65 -28.39
CA VAL A 57 -29.12 -29.97 -28.78
C VAL A 57 -30.59 -29.89 -29.21
N ARG A 58 -31.34 -28.86 -28.79
CA ARG A 58 -32.76 -28.67 -29.11
C ARG A 58 -33.06 -27.77 -30.30
N ARG A 59 -32.04 -27.26 -31.01
CA ARG A 59 -32.28 -26.44 -32.20
C ARG A 59 -32.74 -27.33 -33.36
N PRO A 60 -33.95 -27.13 -33.92
CA PRO A 60 -34.36 -27.82 -35.13
C PRO A 60 -33.42 -27.46 -36.28
N ARG A 61 -33.02 -28.45 -37.09
CA ARG A 61 -32.14 -28.23 -38.24
C ARG A 61 -32.78 -27.23 -39.21
N PRO A 62 -32.03 -26.24 -39.70
CA PRO A 62 -32.52 -25.41 -40.81
C PRO A 62 -32.73 -26.31 -42.05
N PRO A 63 -33.74 -26.01 -42.88
CA PRO A 63 -33.95 -26.72 -44.13
C PRO A 63 -32.74 -26.53 -45.06
N PRO A 64 -32.40 -27.53 -45.90
CA PRO A 64 -31.28 -27.42 -46.81
C PRO A 64 -31.51 -26.25 -47.78
N PRO A 65 -30.49 -25.41 -48.02
CA PRO A 65 -30.61 -24.37 -49.03
C PRO A 65 -30.74 -25.01 -50.42
N LEU A 66 -31.73 -24.53 -51.18
CA LEU A 66 -31.91 -24.87 -52.59
C LEU A 66 -30.66 -24.45 -53.37
N ALA A 67 -30.14 -25.38 -54.16
CA ALA A 67 -28.96 -25.19 -54.98
C ALA A 67 -29.16 -24.07 -56.00
N THR A 68 -28.35 -23.01 -55.89
CA THR A 68 -28.12 -22.06 -56.98
C THR A 68 -26.72 -22.31 -57.56
N SER A 69 -26.71 -22.48 -58.88
CA SER A 69 -25.56 -22.76 -59.72
C SER A 69 -24.45 -21.70 -59.61
N PRO A 70 -23.18 -22.07 -59.92
CA PRO A 70 -22.02 -21.20 -59.72
C PRO A 70 -21.88 -20.17 -60.87
N SER A 71 -21.49 -18.95 -60.51
CA SER A 71 -21.04 -17.92 -61.46
C SER A 71 -19.56 -17.59 -61.17
N PRO A 72 -18.71 -17.42 -62.20
CA PRO A 72 -17.27 -17.67 -62.09
C PRO A 72 -16.43 -16.42 -61.80
N ALA A 73 -15.28 -16.69 -61.17
CA ALA A 73 -13.98 -16.03 -61.35
C ALA A 73 -13.84 -14.52 -61.06
N ALA A 74 -13.14 -14.20 -59.98
CA ALA A 74 -12.07 -13.20 -59.99
C ALA A 74 -11.11 -13.46 -58.81
N GLN A 75 -9.85 -13.79 -59.12
CA GLN A 75 -8.75 -13.91 -58.16
C GLN A 75 -7.95 -12.56 -58.09
N PRO A 76 -6.73 -12.46 -57.50
CA PRO A 76 -6.45 -11.58 -56.37
C PRO A 76 -5.44 -10.47 -56.70
N ALA A 77 -5.24 -9.50 -55.81
CA ALA A 77 -4.07 -8.61 -55.86
C ALA A 77 -3.75 -8.07 -54.45
N ILE A 78 -2.70 -8.59 -53.80
CA ILE A 78 -1.33 -8.04 -53.62
C ILE A 78 -1.13 -7.12 -52.40
N ALA A 79 -0.06 -7.43 -51.69
CA ALA A 79 0.52 -6.72 -50.55
C ALA A 79 1.42 -5.55 -50.98
N ALA A 80 1.61 -4.55 -50.09
CA ALA A 80 2.84 -3.75 -49.90
C ALA A 80 2.57 -2.69 -48.79
N THR A 81 3.27 -2.72 -47.65
CA THR A 81 4.55 -2.02 -47.35
C THR A 81 4.40 -0.50 -47.16
N ALA A 82 4.67 -0.01 -45.94
CA ALA A 82 5.64 1.07 -45.64
C ALA A 82 5.36 1.74 -44.28
N ALA A 83 6.32 1.62 -43.36
CA ALA A 83 6.67 2.67 -42.39
C ALA A 83 7.92 3.40 -42.93
N PRO A 84 8.49 4.43 -42.28
CA PRO A 84 7.99 5.35 -41.25
C PRO A 84 8.10 6.83 -41.72
N THR A 85 7.53 7.79 -40.99
CA THR A 85 7.96 9.19 -41.12
C THR A 85 8.05 9.87 -39.77
N THR A 86 9.28 10.28 -39.49
CA THR A 86 9.79 11.13 -38.42
C THR A 86 9.06 12.48 -38.40
N ALA A 87 8.63 12.93 -37.22
CA ALA A 87 8.31 14.33 -36.99
C ALA A 87 9.05 14.79 -35.73
N VAL A 88 10.14 15.50 -35.98
CA VAL A 88 10.85 16.37 -35.05
C VAL A 88 9.97 17.60 -34.80
N VAL A 89 9.74 17.97 -33.54
CA VAL A 89 9.32 19.33 -33.18
C VAL A 89 10.28 19.86 -32.12
N THR A 90 10.88 20.98 -32.50
CA THR A 90 11.87 21.76 -31.79
C THR A 90 11.20 22.76 -30.84
N ALA A 91 11.97 23.11 -29.80
CA ALA A 91 12.07 24.43 -29.17
C ALA A 91 11.09 24.85 -28.05
N ALA A 92 11.74 25.16 -26.92
CA ALA A 92 11.55 26.31 -26.03
C ALA A 92 10.21 26.45 -25.27
N ASP A 93 10.26 26.46 -23.93
CA ASP A 93 10.49 27.69 -23.17
C ASP A 93 10.58 27.38 -21.66
N GLU A 94 11.44 28.12 -20.97
CA GLU A 94 11.82 27.99 -19.56
C GLU A 94 11.00 28.97 -18.71
N PRO A 95 10.28 28.56 -17.65
CA PRO A 95 9.72 29.50 -16.70
C PRO A 95 10.68 29.72 -15.52
N THR A 96 11.35 30.86 -15.58
CA THR A 96 12.09 31.52 -14.49
C THR A 96 11.19 31.74 -13.27
N ALA A 97 11.64 31.28 -12.10
CA ALA A 97 11.00 31.52 -10.80
C ALA A 97 11.41 32.89 -10.22
N PRO A 98 10.49 33.67 -9.63
CA PRO A 98 10.83 34.95 -9.00
C PRO A 98 11.39 34.78 -7.57
N PRO A 99 12.35 35.62 -7.12
CA PRO A 99 12.77 35.67 -5.73
C PRO A 99 11.78 36.53 -4.91
N GLY A 100 11.07 35.88 -3.99
CA GLY A 100 10.14 36.52 -3.05
C GLY A 100 10.80 36.83 -1.69
N THR A 101 11.22 38.07 -1.56
CA THR A 101 11.17 38.98 -0.39
C THR A 101 11.15 38.41 1.03
N THR A 102 12.17 38.78 1.80
CA THR A 102 12.21 38.86 3.26
C THR A 102 11.02 39.61 3.84
N ALA A 103 10.24 38.96 4.71
CA ALA A 103 9.30 39.62 5.62
C ALA A 103 9.75 39.36 7.07
N THR A 104 10.42 40.35 7.65
CA THR A 104 10.69 40.47 9.08
C THR A 104 9.38 40.81 9.79
N TRP A 105 8.91 39.93 10.67
CA TRP A 105 7.74 40.18 11.53
C TRP A 105 8.21 40.80 12.85
N PRO A 106 7.84 42.05 13.21
CA PRO A 106 7.94 42.50 14.59
C PRO A 106 6.73 41.96 15.37
N GLY A 107 7.01 41.46 16.57
CA GLY A 107 6.05 40.70 17.38
C GLY A 107 4.89 41.51 17.95
N ALA A 108 3.89 40.77 18.44
CA ALA A 108 3.12 41.13 19.62
C ALA A 108 2.35 39.90 20.07
N ALA A 109 2.63 39.45 21.28
CA ALA A 109 1.73 38.59 22.02
C ALA A 109 0.37 39.30 22.15
N THR A 110 -0.70 38.64 21.76
CA THR A 110 -2.04 39.00 22.20
C THR A 110 -2.79 37.72 22.52
N THR A 111 -3.03 37.55 23.81
CA THR A 111 -3.88 36.51 24.40
C THR A 111 -5.26 36.56 23.73
N PRO A 112 -5.83 35.43 23.27
CA PRO A 112 -7.22 35.44 22.84
C PRO A 112 -8.14 35.54 24.08
N PRO A 113 -9.16 36.42 24.09
CA PRO A 113 -10.18 36.38 25.11
C PRO A 113 -11.01 35.10 24.95
N ALA A 114 -11.42 34.54 26.09
CA ALA A 114 -12.39 33.45 26.18
C ALA A 114 -13.68 33.83 25.43
N ALA A 115 -13.85 33.30 24.23
CA ALA A 115 -15.07 33.43 23.45
C ALA A 115 -15.91 32.16 23.64
N THR A 116 -16.87 32.26 24.56
CA THR A 116 -17.98 31.32 24.67
C THR A 116 -18.90 31.54 23.47
N ALA A 117 -18.86 30.63 22.50
CA ALA A 117 -19.89 30.49 21.48
C ALA A 117 -20.46 29.07 21.53
N PRO A 118 -21.79 28.86 21.57
CA PRO A 118 -22.35 27.54 21.45
C PRO A 118 -22.16 27.05 20.01
N ALA A 119 -21.35 25.99 19.88
CA ALA A 119 -21.19 25.28 18.62
C ALA A 119 -22.52 24.59 18.27
N THR A 120 -23.20 25.09 17.24
CA THR A 120 -24.20 24.29 16.53
C THR A 120 -23.46 23.10 15.93
N ALA A 121 -23.66 21.93 16.51
CA ALA A 121 -22.98 20.70 16.18
C ALA A 121 -23.26 20.30 14.71
N VAL A 122 -22.28 20.54 13.85
CA VAL A 122 -22.15 19.77 12.61
C VAL A 122 -22.03 18.32 13.03
N ALA A 123 -22.94 17.46 12.55
CA ALA A 123 -22.99 16.05 12.88
C ALA A 123 -21.59 15.43 12.80
N ALA A 124 -21.02 15.12 13.97
CA ALA A 124 -19.68 14.59 14.09
C ALA A 124 -19.65 13.22 13.41
N ALA A 125 -18.75 13.06 12.44
CA ALA A 125 -18.22 11.76 12.04
C ALA A 125 -17.92 10.92 13.31
N PRO A 126 -18.00 9.57 13.28
CA PRO A 126 -17.84 8.75 14.47
C PRO A 126 -16.56 9.14 15.21
N SER A 127 -16.73 9.87 16.30
CA SER A 127 -15.63 10.51 17.00
C SER A 127 -14.95 9.43 17.82
N ILE A 128 -13.93 8.80 17.24
CA ILE A 128 -13.05 7.90 17.99
C ILE A 128 -12.55 8.66 19.21
N ASP A 129 -12.73 8.09 20.40
CA ASP A 129 -12.24 8.67 21.65
C ASP A 129 -10.71 8.90 21.54
N PRO A 130 -10.22 10.15 21.70
CA PRO A 130 -8.79 10.46 21.55
C PRO A 130 -7.89 9.70 22.52
N HIS A 131 -8.41 9.35 23.71
CA HIS A 131 -7.66 8.56 24.68
C HIS A 131 -7.54 7.10 24.23
N ALA A 132 -8.63 6.49 23.76
CA ALA A 132 -8.63 5.16 23.15
C ALA A 132 -7.68 5.09 21.94
N LEU A 133 -7.69 6.09 21.06
CA LEU A 133 -6.76 6.15 19.93
C LEU A 133 -5.29 6.19 20.41
N ARG A 134 -4.97 7.02 21.40
CA ARG A 134 -3.61 7.09 21.95
C ARG A 134 -3.21 5.76 22.60
N ALA A 135 -4.11 5.10 23.32
CA ALA A 135 -3.86 3.78 23.89
C ALA A 135 -3.61 2.73 22.79
N ALA A 136 -4.42 2.74 21.73
CA ALA A 136 -4.25 1.87 20.58
C ALA A 136 -2.91 2.11 19.86
N MET A 137 -2.48 3.37 19.69
CA MET A 137 -1.18 3.71 19.10
C MET A 137 -0.01 3.10 19.87
N ARG A 138 -0.07 3.04 21.21
CA ARG A 138 0.98 2.42 22.05
C ARG A 138 1.05 0.90 21.92
N SER A 139 -0.04 0.27 21.46
CA SER A 139 -0.11 -1.17 21.22
C SER A 139 0.37 -1.58 19.83
N VAL A 140 0.54 -0.61 18.90
CA VAL A 140 1.04 -0.83 17.52
C VAL A 140 2.41 -1.52 17.58
N ASN A 141 2.58 -2.60 16.82
CA ASN A 141 3.88 -3.26 16.75
C ASN A 141 4.79 -2.50 15.79
N ILE A 142 5.90 -1.97 16.32
CA ILE A 142 6.89 -1.22 15.56
C ILE A 142 8.24 -1.93 15.66
N VAL A 143 8.82 -2.30 14.53
CA VAL A 143 10.18 -2.83 14.42
C VAL A 143 11.00 -1.88 13.56
N MET A 144 12.12 -1.39 14.08
CA MET A 144 12.96 -0.43 13.37
C MET A 144 14.38 -1.00 13.18
N TYR A 145 14.81 -1.04 11.92
CA TYR A 145 16.15 -1.39 11.51
C TYR A 145 17.01 -0.12 11.40
N THR A 146 18.11 -0.07 12.14
CA THR A 146 18.94 1.13 12.33
C THR A 146 20.42 0.83 12.24
N THR A 147 21.23 1.88 12.36
CA THR A 147 22.62 1.81 12.80
C THR A 147 22.88 2.87 13.88
N THR A 148 23.90 2.66 14.70
CA THR A 148 24.27 3.57 15.80
C THR A 148 24.70 4.97 15.33
N TRP A 149 25.34 5.07 14.17
CA TRP A 149 25.91 6.32 13.66
C TRP A 149 24.90 7.16 12.86
N CYS A 150 23.78 6.58 12.41
CA CYS A 150 22.87 7.24 11.49
C CYS A 150 22.05 8.38 12.16
N PRO A 151 22.13 9.63 11.65
CA PRO A 151 21.42 10.76 12.24
C PRO A 151 19.90 10.68 12.05
N GLN A 152 19.42 10.13 10.93
CA GLN A 152 17.98 9.95 10.73
C GLN A 152 17.40 8.89 11.67
N CYS A 153 18.16 7.81 11.96
CA CYS A 153 17.74 6.82 12.95
C CYS A 153 17.58 7.45 14.34
N LYS A 154 18.53 8.30 14.75
CA LYS A 154 18.44 9.03 16.03
C LYS A 154 17.20 9.93 16.09
N LYS A 155 16.89 10.65 15.01
CA LYS A 155 15.67 11.48 14.91
C LYS A 155 14.39 10.66 15.01
N ALA A 156 14.33 9.51 14.34
CA ALA A 156 13.19 8.60 14.43
C ALA A 156 12.98 8.08 15.86
N LYS A 157 14.05 7.67 16.54
CA LYS A 157 14.01 7.22 17.94
C LYS A 157 13.52 8.28 18.89
N ALA A 158 14.07 9.49 18.77
CA ALA A 158 13.64 10.63 19.60
C ALA A 158 12.16 10.91 19.40
N TRP A 159 11.70 10.96 18.15
CA TRP A 159 10.29 11.18 17.84
C TRP A 159 9.38 10.08 18.41
N MET A 160 9.74 8.79 18.26
CA MET A 160 8.95 7.69 18.82
C MET A 160 8.89 7.75 20.35
N ALA A 161 9.98 8.11 21.01
CA ALA A 161 10.02 8.32 22.46
C ALA A 161 9.14 9.51 22.89
N GLU A 162 9.17 10.64 22.16
CA GLU A 162 8.30 11.79 22.41
C GLU A 162 6.80 11.46 22.26
N GLN A 163 6.46 10.53 21.37
CA GLN A 163 5.07 10.06 21.20
C GLN A 163 4.69 8.92 22.17
N ASP A 164 5.60 8.49 23.04
CA ASP A 164 5.43 7.37 23.98
C ASP A 164 5.10 6.05 23.26
N LEU A 165 5.75 5.81 22.12
CA LEU A 165 5.58 4.59 21.31
C LEU A 165 6.66 3.56 21.66
N SER A 166 6.22 2.32 21.90
CA SER A 166 7.12 1.19 22.08
C SER A 166 7.58 0.64 20.72
N TYR A 167 8.86 0.31 20.60
CA TYR A 167 9.42 -0.28 19.39
C TYR A 167 10.56 -1.25 19.71
N VAL A 168 10.83 -2.16 18.79
CA VAL A 168 12.00 -3.04 18.80
C VAL A 168 13.05 -2.47 17.86
N GLU A 169 14.27 -2.24 18.36
CA GLU A 169 15.41 -1.80 17.55
C GLU A 169 16.27 -2.98 17.12
N HIS A 170 16.65 -3.00 15.84
CA HIS A 170 17.60 -3.95 15.28
C HIS A 170 18.73 -3.21 14.56
N ASP A 171 19.92 -3.25 15.14
CA ASP A 171 21.12 -2.70 14.52
C ASP A 171 21.62 -3.63 13.42
N VAL A 172 21.62 -3.16 12.17
CA VAL A 172 22.02 -3.94 11.00
C VAL A 172 23.54 -4.07 10.84
N ASP A 173 24.33 -3.21 11.50
CA ASP A 173 25.79 -3.33 11.54
C ASP A 173 26.23 -4.34 12.60
N ALA A 174 25.47 -4.45 13.71
CA ALA A 174 25.78 -5.36 14.81
C ALA A 174 25.19 -6.77 14.62
N SER A 175 24.20 -6.95 13.75
CA SER A 175 23.52 -8.23 13.54
C SER A 175 23.33 -8.55 12.07
N GLU A 176 24.04 -9.56 11.58
CA GLU A 176 23.84 -10.10 10.23
C GLU A 176 22.39 -10.54 10.01
N SER A 177 21.73 -11.01 11.06
CA SER A 177 20.35 -11.44 10.99
C SER A 177 19.40 -10.25 10.78
N ALA A 178 19.65 -9.12 11.46
CA ALA A 178 18.93 -7.87 11.24
C ALA A 178 19.17 -7.34 9.81
N LEU A 179 20.41 -7.41 9.31
CA LEU A 179 20.72 -7.00 7.95
C LEU A 179 19.98 -7.84 6.90
N ARG A 180 19.95 -9.17 7.08
CA ARG A 180 19.17 -10.07 6.20
C ARG A 180 17.68 -9.75 6.25
N ASP A 181 17.15 -9.55 7.45
CA ASP A 181 15.74 -9.28 7.65
C ASP A 181 15.36 -7.93 7.02
N CYS A 182 16.15 -6.88 7.24
CA CYS A 182 16.03 -5.58 6.56
C CYS A 182 16.04 -5.71 5.03
N LYS A 183 16.97 -6.50 4.46
CA LYS A 183 17.07 -6.72 3.00
C LYS A 183 15.86 -7.43 2.39
N LYS A 184 15.18 -8.29 3.15
CA LYS A 184 13.92 -8.93 2.68
C LYS A 184 12.79 -7.92 2.54
N LEU A 185 12.74 -6.90 3.41
CA LEU A 185 11.71 -5.87 3.40
C LEU A 185 12.02 -4.75 2.41
N ASN A 186 13.28 -4.35 2.40
CA ASN A 186 13.83 -3.29 1.60
C ASN A 186 15.15 -3.80 1.01
N PRO A 187 15.20 -4.22 -0.28
CA PRO A 187 16.40 -4.79 -0.89
C PRO A 187 17.66 -3.92 -0.78
N ARG A 188 17.49 -2.60 -0.67
CA ARG A 188 18.60 -1.65 -0.48
C ARG A 188 18.99 -1.46 0.99
N CYS A 189 18.19 -1.98 1.92
CA CYS A 189 18.29 -1.78 3.37
C CYS A 189 18.63 -0.34 3.75
N SER A 190 17.89 0.61 3.17
CA SER A 190 18.05 2.03 3.50
C SER A 190 17.48 2.29 4.89
N ILE A 191 18.30 2.86 5.76
CA ILE A 191 17.95 3.10 7.16
C ILE A 191 17.46 4.54 7.40
N PRO A 192 16.54 4.77 8.35
CA PRO A 192 15.81 3.73 9.07
C PRO A 192 14.82 3.02 8.14
N THR A 193 14.69 1.69 8.26
CA THR A 193 13.55 0.95 7.72
C THR A 193 12.66 0.59 8.91
N ILE A 194 11.39 0.99 8.88
CA ILE A 194 10.44 0.88 9.99
C ILE A 194 9.28 0.02 9.52
N ASP A 195 9.04 -1.12 10.16
CA ASP A 195 7.85 -1.94 10.00
C ASP A 195 6.82 -1.56 11.07
N ILE A 196 5.59 -1.25 10.64
CA ILE A 196 4.46 -0.86 11.47
C ILE A 196 3.30 -1.78 11.14
N ASP A 197 3.11 -2.83 11.93
CA ASP A 197 2.06 -3.83 11.71
C ASP A 197 2.02 -4.42 10.28
N GLY A 198 3.16 -4.64 9.64
CA GLY A 198 3.23 -5.13 8.26
C GLY A 198 3.41 -4.02 7.21
N GLU A 199 3.21 -2.76 7.59
CA GLU A 199 3.40 -1.59 6.73
C GLU A 199 4.85 -1.09 6.85
N VAL A 200 5.62 -1.22 5.77
CA VAL A 200 7.04 -0.86 5.74
C VAL A 200 7.24 0.58 5.26
N ILE A 201 7.85 1.40 6.10
CA ILE A 201 8.29 2.76 5.79
C ILE A 201 9.81 2.77 5.64
N ILE A 202 10.31 3.45 4.61
CA ILE A 202 11.74 3.65 4.38
C ILE A 202 12.08 5.12 4.60
N GLY A 203 13.08 5.38 5.44
CA GLY A 203 13.49 6.72 5.86
C GLY A 203 12.65 7.26 7.02
N PHE A 204 13.00 8.46 7.50
CA PHE A 204 12.25 9.14 8.55
C PHE A 204 11.61 10.43 8.06
N GLY A 205 10.29 10.52 8.24
CA GLY A 205 9.54 11.77 8.17
C GLY A 205 8.45 11.77 9.23
N ALA A 206 8.52 12.70 10.19
CA ALA A 206 7.64 12.73 11.36
C ALA A 206 6.15 12.68 11.02
N ALA A 207 5.72 13.41 9.98
CA ALA A 207 4.33 13.40 9.53
C ALA A 207 3.89 12.05 8.97
N HIS A 208 4.74 11.42 8.15
CA HIS A 208 4.44 10.12 7.54
C HIS A 208 4.45 9.00 8.60
N LEU A 209 5.43 9.01 9.51
CA LEU A 209 5.49 8.06 10.60
C LEU A 209 4.28 8.20 11.54
N ARG A 210 3.90 9.44 11.90
CA ARG A 210 2.68 9.71 12.67
C ARG A 210 1.43 9.16 12.00
N TRP A 211 1.26 9.48 10.71
CA TRP A 211 0.10 9.05 9.94
C TRP A 211 0.00 7.53 9.92
N SER A 212 1.11 6.84 9.69
CA SER A 212 1.13 5.38 9.59
C SER A 212 0.80 4.71 10.93
N VAL A 213 1.33 5.23 12.04
CA VAL A 213 0.98 4.73 13.39
C VAL A 213 -0.49 4.99 13.71
N ASP A 214 -1.02 6.16 13.37
CA ASP A 214 -2.46 6.47 13.54
C ASP A 214 -3.35 5.53 12.73
N GLN A 215 -3.01 5.28 11.46
CA GLN A 215 -3.74 4.34 10.62
C GLN A 215 -3.67 2.90 11.17
N ALA A 216 -2.49 2.45 11.60
CA ALA A 216 -2.32 1.15 12.24
C ALA A 216 -3.20 1.00 13.50
N ALA A 217 -3.20 2.02 14.37
CA ALA A 217 -4.05 2.05 15.55
C ALA A 217 -5.54 1.98 15.18
N ARG A 218 -5.99 2.72 14.16
CA ARG A 218 -7.38 2.69 13.69
C ARG A 218 -7.78 1.34 13.14
N ARG A 219 -6.91 0.69 12.35
CA ARG A 219 -7.16 -0.67 11.83
C ARG A 219 -7.39 -1.68 12.95
N ARG A 220 -6.70 -1.51 14.08
CA ARG A 220 -6.82 -2.38 15.27
C ARG A 220 -8.04 -2.14 16.13
N MET A 221 -8.60 -0.93 16.09
CA MET A 221 -9.84 -0.61 16.80
C MET A 221 -11.09 -1.02 16.02
N LYS A 222 -10.97 -1.39 14.74
CA LYS A 222 -12.11 -1.87 13.95
C LYS A 222 -12.44 -3.31 14.37
N PRO A 223 -13.68 -3.60 14.81
CA PRO A 223 -14.10 -4.94 15.24
C PRO A 223 -14.18 -5.93 14.09
#